data_AF-J9ENZ3-F1
#
_entry.id   AF-J9ENZ3-F1
#
_cell.length_a   1.000
_cell.length_b   1.000
_cell.length_c   1.000
_cell.angle_alpha   90.00
_cell.angle_beta   90.00
_cell.angle_gamma   90.00
#
_symmetry.space_group_name_H-M   'P 1'
#
loop_
_entity.id
_entity.type
_entity.pdbx_description
1 polymer ?
#
loop_
_entity_poly.entity_id
_entity_poly.type
_entity_poly.pdbx_seq_one_letter_code
_entity_poly.pdbx_strand_id
1 'polypeptide(L)'
;MRGQGTSVMPITAGCRKDIERLLKLYKEKETLRYKPFIELFDKMKFATIFMGRMSPAELYEFSEKLLQITISYAMSYRERKPAEYAEEPTIDNEPMSLSDMRFSNEMTLQERMFGIYLTYVLYFVQPESYVAQVRVTPDQMTDLIDFISDRLIPERHIDAFAALFKLINGGAFRIYAFEKEVIF
;
A
#
# COMPACT_ATOMS: atom_id res chain seq x y z
N MET A 1 18.23 -29.84 -23.23
CA MET A 1 17.80 -28.47 -23.59
C MET A 1 17.21 -27.84 -22.34
N ARG A 2 17.91 -26.90 -21.70
CA ARG A 2 17.40 -26.17 -20.54
C ARG A 2 16.40 -25.14 -21.06
N GLY A 3 15.12 -25.32 -20.77
CA GLY A 3 14.09 -24.34 -21.09
C GLY A 3 14.44 -23.04 -20.39
N GLN A 4 14.76 -22.00 -21.16
CA GLN A 4 14.81 -20.65 -20.63
C GLN A 4 13.38 -20.33 -20.19
N GLY A 5 13.15 -20.31 -18.87
CA GLY A 5 11.90 -19.84 -18.31
C GLY A 5 11.68 -18.43 -18.82
N THR A 6 10.67 -18.23 -19.66
CA THR A 6 10.16 -16.91 -19.97
C THR A 6 9.75 -16.32 -18.62
N SER A 7 10.53 -15.37 -18.11
CA SER A 7 10.18 -14.66 -16.89
C SER A 7 8.85 -13.96 -17.15
N VAL A 8 7.77 -14.57 -16.67
CA VAL A 8 6.44 -13.95 -16.69
C VAL A 8 6.57 -12.74 -15.77
N MET A 9 6.45 -11.54 -16.34
CA MET A 9 6.52 -10.32 -15.54
C MET A 9 5.46 -10.38 -14.43
N PRO A 10 5.76 -9.90 -13.21
CA PRO A 10 4.76 -9.83 -12.15
C PRO A 10 3.51 -9.09 -12.62
N ILE A 11 2.33 -9.50 -12.17
CA ILE A 11 1.05 -8.89 -12.55
C ILE A 11 0.97 -7.38 -12.22
N THR A 12 1.79 -6.93 -11.27
CA THR A 12 1.93 -5.53 -10.86
C THR A 12 3.11 -4.80 -11.50
N ALA A 13 3.73 -5.36 -12.55
CA ALA A 13 4.84 -4.73 -13.25
C ALA A 13 4.43 -3.33 -13.75
N GLY A 14 5.23 -2.31 -13.43
CA GLY A 14 4.95 -0.91 -13.78
C GLY A 14 4.08 -0.14 -12.78
N CYS A 15 3.28 -0.82 -11.94
CA CYS A 15 2.36 -0.15 -11.00
C CYS A 15 3.08 0.85 -10.08
N ARG A 16 4.20 0.43 -9.47
CA ARG A 16 4.98 1.31 -8.59
C ARG A 16 5.45 2.57 -9.33
N LYS A 17 5.87 2.45 -10.59
CA LYS A 17 6.33 3.60 -11.38
C LYS A 17 5.19 4.61 -11.62
N ASP A 18 3.98 4.13 -11.88
CA ASP A 18 2.81 4.99 -12.06
C ASP A 18 2.35 5.63 -10.74
N ILE A 19 2.39 4.88 -9.63
CA ILE A 19 2.11 5.38 -8.28
C ILE A 19 3.10 6.48 -7.89
N GLU A 20 4.40 6.24 -8.06
CA GLU A 20 5.47 7.20 -7.77
C GLU A 20 5.35 8.46 -8.64
N ARG A 21 4.92 8.31 -9.89
CA ARG A 21 4.62 9.46 -10.77
C ARG A 21 3.46 10.28 -10.23
N LEU A 22 2.37 9.64 -9.80
CA LEU A 22 1.23 10.34 -9.21
C LEU A 22 1.61 11.01 -7.88
N LEU A 23 2.38 10.33 -7.03
CA LEU A 23 2.91 10.87 -5.78
C LEU A 23 3.77 12.11 -6.04
N LYS A 24 4.70 12.05 -7.01
CA LYS A 24 5.53 13.20 -7.38
C LYS A 24 4.68 14.41 -7.76
N LEU A 25 3.70 14.22 -8.65
CA LEU A 25 2.78 15.30 -9.07
C LEU A 25 1.96 15.85 -7.90
N TYR A 26 1.59 15.00 -6.94
CA TYR A 26 0.86 15.42 -5.75
C TYR A 26 1.76 16.20 -4.78
N LYS A 27 3.02 15.79 -4.60
CA LYS A 27 4.01 16.53 -3.80
C LYS A 27 4.22 17.95 -4.34
N GLU A 28 4.27 18.10 -5.66
CA GLU A 28 4.37 19.41 -6.34
C GLU A 28 3.15 20.34 -6.08
N LYS A 29 2.03 19.83 -5.55
CA LYS A 29 0.88 20.65 -5.15
C LYS A 29 1.04 21.30 -3.77
N GLU A 30 2.05 20.89 -2.99
CA GLU A 30 2.32 21.42 -1.65
C GLU A 30 1.07 21.48 -0.76
N THR A 31 0.22 20.46 -0.87
CA THR A 31 -1.07 20.38 -0.21
C THR A 31 -1.32 19.00 0.36
N LEU A 32 -2.14 18.95 1.41
CA LEU A 32 -2.60 17.73 2.06
C LEU A 32 -4.06 17.40 1.72
N ARG A 33 -4.70 18.20 0.86
CA ARG A 33 -6.14 18.10 0.54
C ARG A 33 -6.41 16.99 -0.46
N TYR A 34 -7.58 16.35 -0.31
CA TYR A 34 -8.03 15.32 -1.25
C TYR A 34 -8.35 15.89 -2.63
N LYS A 35 -8.89 17.11 -2.71
CA LYS A 35 -9.37 17.69 -3.98
C LYS A 35 -8.26 17.80 -5.06
N PRO A 36 -7.07 18.36 -4.76
CA PRO A 36 -5.96 18.34 -5.72
C PRO A 36 -5.46 16.94 -6.07
N PHE A 37 -5.51 15.99 -5.12
CA PHE A 37 -5.15 14.60 -5.38
C PHE A 37 -6.10 13.96 -6.42
N ILE A 38 -7.42 14.06 -6.23
CA ILE A 38 -8.39 13.40 -7.13
C ILE A 38 -8.35 14.02 -8.53
N GLU A 39 -8.09 15.33 -8.65
CA GLU A 39 -7.89 15.99 -9.95
C GLU A 39 -6.67 15.45 -10.70
N LEU A 40 -5.58 15.12 -9.99
CA LEU A 40 -4.41 14.48 -10.60
C LEU A 40 -4.70 13.03 -10.99
N PHE A 41 -5.40 12.28 -10.13
CA PHE A 41 -5.84 10.92 -10.40
C PHE A 41 -6.70 10.85 -11.67
N ASP A 42 -7.68 11.75 -11.79
CA ASP A 42 -8.56 11.86 -12.97
C ASP A 42 -7.80 12.31 -14.21
N LYS A 43 -6.91 13.31 -14.08
CA LYS A 43 -6.08 13.80 -15.19
C LYS A 43 -5.17 12.70 -15.76
N MET A 44 -4.62 11.85 -14.90
CA MET A 44 -3.82 10.69 -15.31
C MET A 44 -4.67 9.53 -15.84
N LYS A 45 -5.99 9.61 -15.72
CA LYS A 45 -6.93 8.51 -15.96
C LYS A 45 -6.53 7.27 -15.18
N PHE A 46 -6.07 7.43 -13.93
CA PHE A 46 -5.41 6.35 -13.18
C PHE A 46 -6.32 5.14 -12.97
N ALA A 47 -7.65 5.32 -12.92
CA ALA A 47 -8.62 4.21 -12.85
C ALA A 47 -8.53 3.23 -14.04
N THR A 48 -7.93 3.62 -15.18
CA THR A 48 -7.71 2.70 -16.31
C THR A 48 -6.73 1.59 -15.97
N ILE A 49 -6.08 1.63 -14.80
CA ILE A 49 -5.19 0.56 -14.33
C ILE A 49 -5.91 -0.80 -14.19
N PHE A 50 -7.23 -0.79 -13.97
CA PHE A 50 -8.07 -1.99 -13.96
C PHE A 50 -8.59 -2.40 -15.34
N MET A 51 -8.32 -1.62 -16.38
CA MET A 51 -8.81 -1.90 -17.73
C MET A 51 -7.89 -2.88 -18.46
N GLY A 52 -8.48 -3.93 -19.01
CA GLY A 52 -7.75 -4.95 -19.75
C GLY A 52 -8.51 -6.27 -19.74
N ARG A 53 -7.97 -7.27 -20.43
CA ARG A 53 -8.47 -8.64 -20.33
C ARG A 53 -7.68 -9.36 -19.24
N MET A 54 -8.19 -9.30 -18.02
CA MET A 54 -7.70 -10.09 -16.88
C MET A 54 -8.74 -11.15 -16.58
N SER A 55 -8.31 -12.37 -16.29
CA SER A 55 -9.18 -13.35 -15.65
C SER A 55 -9.62 -12.86 -14.26
N PRO A 56 -10.73 -13.36 -13.72
CA PRO A 56 -11.15 -13.03 -12.35
C PRO A 56 -10.05 -13.19 -11.28
N ALA A 57 -9.26 -14.26 -11.38
CA ALA A 57 -8.17 -14.53 -10.44
C ALA A 57 -7.03 -13.50 -10.57
N GLU A 58 -6.62 -13.20 -11.80
CA GLU A 58 -5.62 -12.17 -12.09
C GLU A 58 -6.09 -10.80 -11.60
N LEU A 59 -7.34 -10.44 -11.85
CA LEU A 59 -7.89 -9.17 -11.39
C LEU A 59 -7.92 -9.06 -9.87
N TYR A 60 -8.31 -10.12 -9.17
CA TYR A 60 -8.32 -10.15 -7.70
C TYR A 60 -6.88 -10.03 -7.14
N GLU A 61 -5.95 -10.84 -7.64
CA GLU A 61 -4.54 -10.81 -7.23
C GLU A 61 -3.90 -9.44 -7.51
N PHE A 62 -4.18 -8.87 -8.68
CA PHE A 62 -3.74 -7.55 -9.06
C PHE A 62 -4.27 -6.48 -8.09
N SER A 63 -5.58 -6.48 -7.83
CA SER A 63 -6.24 -5.51 -6.96
C SER A 63 -5.72 -5.60 -5.53
N GLU A 64 -5.57 -6.82 -5.00
CA GLU A 64 -5.02 -7.07 -3.67
C GLU A 64 -3.59 -6.52 -3.55
N LYS A 65 -2.70 -6.87 -4.50
CA LYS A 65 -1.31 -6.39 -4.50
C LYS A 65 -1.21 -4.89 -4.71
N LEU A 66 -2.02 -4.32 -5.60
CA LEU A 66 -2.07 -2.89 -5.85
C LEU A 66 -2.45 -2.15 -4.57
N LEU A 67 -3.54 -2.54 -3.90
CA LEU A 67 -3.99 -1.92 -2.66
C LEU A 67 -2.97 -2.09 -1.52
N GLN A 68 -2.27 -3.23 -1.47
CA GLN A 68 -1.18 -3.44 -0.51
C GLN A 68 -0.03 -2.44 -0.73
N ILE A 69 0.35 -2.20 -1.99
CA ILE A 69 1.39 -1.22 -2.33
C ILE A 69 0.92 0.20 -1.98
N THR A 70 -0.35 0.54 -2.21
CA THR A 70 -0.82 1.91 -1.97
C THR A 70 -0.97 2.22 -0.48
N ILE A 71 -1.45 1.26 0.32
CA ILE A 71 -1.59 1.47 1.76
C ILE A 71 -0.24 1.55 2.46
N SER A 72 0.82 0.93 1.93
CA SER A 72 2.14 1.00 2.57
C SER A 72 2.68 2.44 2.64
N TYR A 73 2.21 3.35 1.78
CA TYR A 73 2.54 4.78 1.91
C TYR A 73 1.83 5.44 3.10
N ALA A 74 0.70 4.91 3.57
CA ALA A 74 -0.02 5.43 4.74
C ALA A 74 0.58 4.96 6.07
N MET A 75 1.39 3.90 6.05
CA MET A 75 1.95 3.28 7.25
C MET A 75 3.24 3.99 7.67
N SER A 76 3.46 4.17 8.97
CA SER A 76 4.79 4.49 9.48
C SER A 76 5.65 3.23 9.42
N TYR A 77 6.87 3.37 8.89
CA TYR A 77 7.86 2.31 9.07
C TYR A 77 8.29 2.30 10.53
N ARG A 78 7.68 1.42 11.32
CA ARG A 78 8.27 0.95 12.57
C ARG A 78 8.94 -0.37 12.23
N GLU A 79 10.24 -0.32 11.94
CA GLU A 79 11.10 -1.46 12.19
C GLU A 79 10.90 -1.80 13.67
N ARG A 80 9.99 -2.73 14.00
CA ARG A 80 10.07 -3.39 15.30
C ARG A 80 11.36 -4.17 15.20
N LYS A 81 12.42 -3.65 15.84
CA LYS A 81 13.53 -4.51 16.26
C LYS A 81 12.89 -5.78 16.80
N PRO A 82 13.20 -6.98 16.26
CA PRO A 82 12.73 -8.20 16.88
C PRO A 82 13.09 -8.08 18.36
N ALA A 83 12.14 -8.45 19.24
CA ALA A 83 12.35 -8.37 20.68
C ALA A 83 13.74 -8.94 20.99
N GLU A 84 14.52 -8.21 21.77
CA GLU A 84 15.98 -8.33 22.00
C GLU A 84 16.41 -9.63 22.71
N TYR A 85 15.72 -10.74 22.43
CA TYR A 85 15.92 -12.08 23.01
C TYR A 85 16.36 -13.12 21.98
N ALA A 86 16.68 -12.74 20.74
CA ALA A 86 17.07 -13.69 19.70
C ALA A 86 18.06 -13.11 18.68
N GLU A 87 19.27 -12.73 19.11
CA GLU A 87 20.41 -12.65 18.19
C GLU A 87 21.65 -13.25 18.84
N GLU A 88 21.96 -14.50 18.49
CA GLU A 88 23.36 -14.93 18.37
C GLU A 88 23.84 -14.55 16.95
N PRO A 89 25.08 -14.06 16.79
CA PRO A 89 25.55 -13.51 15.53
C PRO A 89 25.91 -14.63 14.55
N THR A 90 25.10 -14.84 13.51
CA THR A 90 25.52 -15.61 12.34
C THR A 90 25.92 -14.68 11.21
N ILE A 91 27.23 -14.62 11.00
CA ILE A 91 27.85 -14.13 9.77
C ILE A 91 27.48 -15.14 8.69
N ASP A 92 26.74 -14.75 7.65
CA ASP A 92 26.97 -15.22 6.28
C ASP A 92 26.12 -14.45 5.25
N ASN A 93 26.77 -14.19 4.11
CA ASN A 93 26.31 -13.37 3.00
C ASN A 93 25.22 -14.07 2.17
N GLU A 94 23.95 -13.94 2.57
CA GLU A 94 22.80 -14.28 1.72
C GLU A 94 22.44 -13.10 0.78
N PRO A 95 22.20 -13.35 -0.52
CA PRO A 95 21.70 -12.31 -1.43
C PRO A 95 20.27 -11.90 -1.02
N MET A 96 20.16 -10.69 -0.49
CA MET A 96 18.95 -9.96 -0.09
C MET A 96 17.71 -10.30 -0.95
N SER A 97 16.66 -10.78 -0.30
CA SER A 97 15.40 -11.20 -0.93
C SER A 97 14.60 -9.97 -1.39
N LEU A 98 13.80 -10.12 -2.47
CA LEU A 98 12.88 -9.07 -2.94
C LEU A 98 11.82 -8.65 -1.88
N SER A 99 11.67 -9.43 -0.81
CA SER A 99 10.89 -9.07 0.39
C SER A 99 11.55 -7.98 1.24
N ASP A 100 12.85 -7.75 1.07
CA ASP A 100 13.65 -6.86 1.92
C ASP A 100 13.66 -5.43 1.38
N MET A 101 12.57 -5.01 0.73
CA MET A 101 12.39 -3.62 0.28
C MET A 101 12.46 -2.68 1.49
N ARG A 102 13.68 -2.17 1.70
CA ARG A 102 14.05 -1.14 2.66
C ARG A 102 13.05 0.02 2.61
N PHE A 103 12.23 0.13 3.65
CA PHE A 103 11.51 1.36 3.99
C PHE A 103 12.33 2.15 5.02
N SER A 104 13.62 2.39 4.76
CA SER A 104 14.53 3.00 5.75
C SER A 104 14.35 4.52 5.95
N ASN A 105 13.31 5.13 5.39
CA ASN A 105 13.00 6.56 5.54
C ASN A 105 11.60 6.70 6.16
N GLU A 106 11.48 7.49 7.23
CA GLU A 106 10.18 7.90 7.75
C GLU A 106 9.36 8.56 6.65
N MET A 107 8.15 8.05 6.43
CA MET A 107 7.23 8.55 5.41
C MET A 107 6.72 9.94 5.82
N THR A 108 6.81 10.93 4.93
CA THR A 108 6.33 12.29 5.22
C THR A 108 4.81 12.31 5.44
N LEU A 109 4.28 13.33 6.13
CA LEU A 109 2.84 13.49 6.31
C LEU A 109 2.09 13.48 4.96
N GLN A 110 2.65 14.15 3.94
CA GLN A 110 2.04 14.22 2.62
C GLN A 110 2.02 12.86 1.91
N GLU A 111 3.06 12.04 2.07
CA GLU A 111 3.08 10.66 1.55
C GLU A 111 2.09 9.77 2.28
N ARG A 112 1.93 9.94 3.60
CA ARG A 112 0.89 9.22 4.36
C ARG A 112 -0.52 9.60 3.93
N MET A 113 -0.78 10.90 3.73
CA MET A 113 -2.04 11.40 3.14
C MET A 113 -2.28 10.78 1.77
N PHE A 114 -1.26 10.77 0.92
CA PHE A 114 -1.33 10.18 -0.42
C PHE A 114 -1.69 8.69 -0.37
N GLY A 115 -1.06 7.91 0.50
CA GLY A 115 -1.37 6.48 0.67
C GLY A 115 -2.82 6.24 1.04
N ILE A 116 -3.38 7.05 1.96
CA ILE A 116 -4.80 6.99 2.34
C ILE A 116 -5.68 7.31 1.13
N TYR A 117 -5.44 8.42 0.44
CA TYR A 117 -6.29 8.86 -0.67
C TYR A 117 -6.26 7.89 -1.85
N LEU A 118 -5.09 7.38 -2.18
CA LEU A 118 -4.94 6.45 -3.29
C LEU A 118 -5.57 5.11 -2.98
N THR A 119 -5.35 4.57 -1.78
CA THR A 119 -6.01 3.33 -1.36
C THR A 119 -7.53 3.50 -1.32
N TYR A 120 -8.02 4.63 -0.79
CA TYR A 120 -9.44 4.97 -0.76
C TYR A 120 -10.05 4.94 -2.16
N VAL A 121 -9.47 5.67 -3.11
CA VAL A 121 -10.03 5.74 -4.46
C VAL A 121 -9.95 4.39 -5.16
N LEU A 122 -8.81 3.71 -5.12
CA LEU A 122 -8.64 2.42 -5.78
C LEU A 122 -9.58 1.35 -5.22
N TYR A 123 -9.79 1.33 -3.89
CA TYR A 123 -10.70 0.38 -3.27
C TYR A 123 -12.14 0.55 -3.74
N PHE A 124 -12.59 1.79 -3.98
CA PHE A 124 -13.96 2.07 -4.42
C PHE A 124 -14.15 2.11 -5.94
N VAL A 125 -13.07 2.16 -6.73
CA VAL A 125 -13.14 2.08 -8.20
C VAL A 125 -12.77 0.72 -8.77
N GLN A 126 -12.26 -0.22 -7.94
CA GLN A 126 -12.00 -1.58 -8.39
C GLN A 126 -13.29 -2.26 -8.86
N PRO A 127 -13.23 -3.23 -9.78
CA PRO A 127 -14.43 -3.90 -10.28
C PRO A 127 -15.24 -4.62 -9.20
N GLU A 128 -16.55 -4.35 -9.14
CA GLU A 128 -17.45 -4.86 -8.08
C GLU A 128 -17.55 -6.39 -8.04
N SER A 129 -17.31 -7.07 -9.16
CA SER A 129 -17.41 -8.53 -9.23
C SER A 129 -16.37 -9.26 -8.38
N TYR A 130 -15.24 -8.60 -8.04
CA TYR A 130 -14.10 -9.20 -7.35
C TYR A 130 -13.39 -8.20 -6.44
N VAL A 131 -14.11 -7.66 -5.44
CA VAL A 131 -13.56 -6.68 -4.48
C VAL A 131 -12.47 -7.33 -3.61
N ALA A 132 -11.22 -6.91 -3.82
CA ALA A 132 -10.09 -7.29 -3.00
C ALA A 132 -10.05 -6.49 -1.70
N GLN A 133 -9.67 -7.17 -0.61
CA GLN A 133 -9.38 -6.56 0.68
C GLN A 133 -7.87 -6.34 0.84
N VAL A 134 -7.51 -5.34 1.63
CA VAL A 134 -6.13 -5.01 1.99
C VAL A 134 -5.72 -5.85 3.19
N ARG A 135 -4.63 -6.60 3.09
CA ARG A 135 -4.13 -7.42 4.19
C ARG A 135 -3.26 -6.56 5.08
N VAL A 136 -3.63 -6.47 6.35
CA VAL A 136 -2.83 -5.69 7.31
C VAL A 136 -2.61 -6.50 8.58
N THR A 137 -1.43 -6.33 9.19
CA THR A 137 -1.13 -6.90 10.50
C THR A 137 -1.81 -6.08 11.60
N PRO A 138 -1.96 -6.63 12.82
CA PRO A 138 -2.43 -5.84 13.97
C PRO A 138 -1.58 -4.60 14.22
N ASP A 139 -0.27 -4.68 13.99
CA ASP A 139 0.64 -3.55 14.17
C ASP A 139 0.43 -2.46 13.13
N GLN A 140 0.24 -2.84 11.86
CA GLN A 140 -0.08 -1.91 10.78
C GLN A 140 -1.45 -1.24 11.02
N MET A 141 -2.44 -2.00 11.50
CA MET A 141 -3.73 -1.45 11.88
C MET A 141 -3.59 -0.48 13.07
N THR A 142 -2.77 -0.83 14.07
CA THR A 142 -2.50 0.05 15.21
C THR A 142 -1.83 1.34 14.77
N ASP A 143 -0.85 1.29 13.86
CA ASP A 143 -0.22 2.48 13.28
C ASP A 143 -1.23 3.39 12.55
N LEU A 144 -2.19 2.81 11.81
CA LEU A 144 -3.25 3.60 11.16
C LEU A 144 -4.18 4.27 12.19
N ILE A 145 -4.50 3.58 13.30
CA ILE A 145 -5.32 4.12 14.40
C ILE A 145 -4.57 5.22 15.17
N ASP A 146 -3.29 5.01 15.47
CA ASP A 146 -2.40 6.00 16.08
C ASP A 146 -2.34 7.25 15.17
N PHE A 147 -2.19 7.06 13.85
CA PHE A 147 -2.16 8.19 12.91
C PHE A 147 -3.46 9.00 12.91
N ILE A 148 -4.62 8.35 13.02
CA ILE A 148 -5.91 9.04 13.18
C ILE A 148 -5.91 9.89 14.44
N SER A 149 -5.52 9.31 15.57
CA SER A 149 -5.65 9.90 16.91
C SER A 149 -4.63 11.00 17.17
N ASP A 150 -3.40 10.81 16.70
CA ASP A 150 -2.26 11.68 16.99
C ASP A 150 -2.11 12.81 15.97
N ARG A 151 -2.58 12.60 14.73
CA ARG A 151 -2.34 13.53 13.61
C ARG A 151 -3.64 13.96 12.93
N LEU A 152 -4.45 13.02 12.42
CA LEU A 152 -5.56 13.40 11.53
C LEU A 152 -6.64 14.22 12.24
N ILE A 153 -7.05 13.79 13.43
CA ILE A 153 -8.06 14.49 14.23
C ILE A 153 -7.51 15.80 14.81
N PRO A 154 -6.37 15.81 15.53
CA PRO A 154 -5.87 17.03 16.17
C PRO A 154 -5.53 18.15 15.17
N GLU A 155 -4.94 17.81 14.02
CA GLU A 155 -4.56 18.79 12.99
C GLU A 155 -5.68 19.06 11.98
N ARG A 156 -6.86 18.47 12.17
CA ARG A 156 -8.06 18.67 11.34
C ARG A 156 -7.86 18.30 9.87
N HIS A 157 -7.15 17.20 9.61
CA HIS A 157 -7.03 16.57 8.27
C HIS A 157 -8.30 15.77 7.93
N ILE A 158 -9.43 16.48 7.84
CA ILE A 158 -10.78 15.87 7.75
C ILE A 158 -10.95 15.00 6.51
N ASP A 159 -10.38 15.40 5.36
CA ASP A 159 -10.48 14.65 4.11
C ASP A 159 -9.85 13.24 4.27
N ALA A 160 -8.65 13.15 4.85
CA ALA A 160 -7.95 11.89 5.06
C ALA A 160 -8.58 11.06 6.16
N PHE A 161 -9.05 11.70 7.25
CA PHE A 161 -9.83 11.01 8.27
C PHE A 161 -11.08 10.36 7.66
N ALA A 162 -11.85 11.10 6.86
CA ALA A 162 -13.06 10.58 6.23
C ALA A 162 -12.75 9.43 5.26
N ALA A 163 -11.69 9.54 4.47
CA ALA A 163 -11.24 8.48 3.56
C ALA A 163 -10.84 7.20 4.31
N LEU A 164 -10.00 7.32 5.34
CA LEU A 164 -9.55 6.18 6.14
C LEU A 164 -10.69 5.57 6.97
N PHE A 165 -11.56 6.39 7.56
CA PHE A 165 -12.75 5.94 8.28
C PHE A 165 -13.69 5.16 7.35
N LYS A 166 -13.88 5.63 6.12
CA LYS A 166 -14.69 4.93 5.12
C LYS A 166 -14.05 3.62 4.64
N LEU A 167 -12.72 3.54 4.53
CA LEU A 167 -12.02 2.27 4.28
C LEU A 167 -12.25 1.27 5.42
N ILE A 168 -12.09 1.70 6.68
CA ILE A 168 -12.27 0.86 7.87
C ILE A 168 -13.71 0.32 7.93
N ASN A 169 -14.71 1.21 7.87
CA ASN A 169 -16.11 0.79 7.95
C ASN A 169 -16.63 0.10 6.70
N GLY A 170 -15.98 0.33 5.56
CA GLY A 170 -16.26 -0.35 4.30
C GLY A 170 -15.75 -1.80 4.26
N GLY A 171 -15.09 -2.29 5.32
CA GLY A 171 -14.52 -3.64 5.35
C GLY A 171 -13.34 -3.80 4.40
N ALA A 172 -12.63 -2.70 4.08
CA ALA A 172 -11.50 -2.74 3.16
C ALA A 172 -10.31 -3.52 3.74
N PHE A 173 -10.19 -3.60 5.06
CA PHE A 173 -9.07 -4.26 5.73
C PHE A 173 -9.43 -5.65 6.23
N ARG A 174 -8.51 -6.60 6.02
CA ARG A 174 -8.55 -7.94 6.62
C ARG A 174 -7.30 -8.11 7.49
N ILE A 175 -7.52 -8.43 8.77
CA ILE A 175 -6.43 -8.63 9.74
C ILE A 175 -5.84 -10.03 9.56
N TYR A 176 -4.51 -10.12 9.45
CA TYR A 176 -3.77 -11.38 9.40
C TYR A 176 -2.75 -11.47 10.53
N ALA A 177 -2.58 -12.67 11.10
CA ALA A 177 -1.53 -12.96 12.06
C ALA A 177 -0.24 -13.37 11.30
N PHE A 178 0.83 -12.59 11.50
CA PHE A 178 2.21 -12.78 11.03
C PHE A 178 2.49 -12.60 9.51
N GLU A 179 3.62 -11.95 9.21
CA GLU A 179 4.13 -11.63 7.86
C GLU A 179 4.85 -12.79 7.16
N LYS A 180 5.06 -13.93 7.84
CA LYS A 180 5.68 -15.12 7.25
C LYS A 180 4.78 -16.33 7.41
N GLU A 181 4.42 -16.95 6.29
CA GLU A 181 4.03 -18.36 6.28
C GLU A 181 5.16 -19.15 6.96
N VAL A 182 4.86 -19.77 8.10
CA VAL A 182 5.70 -20.85 8.62
C VAL A 182 5.51 -22.00 7.63
N ILE A 183 6.42 -22.09 6.67
CA ILE A 183 6.55 -23.29 5.84
C ILE A 183 7.04 -24.38 6.80
N PHE A 184 6.19 -25.37 7.07
CA PHE A 184 6.58 -26.61 7.73
C PHE A 184 7.26 -27.57 6.75
#